data_AF-A0A183H8D5-F1
#
_entry.id   AF-A0A183H8D5-F1
#
_cell.length_a   1.000
_cell.length_b   1.000
_cell.length_c   1.000
_cell.angle_alpha   90.00
_cell.angle_beta   90.00
_cell.angle_gamma   90.00
#
_symmetry.space_group_name_H-M   'P 1'
#
loop_
_entity.id
_entity.type
_entity.pdbx_description
1 polymer ?
#
loop_
_entity_poly.entity_id
_entity_poly.type
_entity_poly.pdbx_seq_one_letter_code
_entity_poly.pdbx_strand_id
1 'polypeptide(L)'
;MLANRLITSASLSKDAEESMISKLKQACGFEFTSKLSRMFTDVGLSHELTDKFISHCAASNVTLNVQMTVLILQAGAWPLSAPNSTPVSGIDGKDSTAAVQVTGFVVPRILLPSIEHFERYYQASHNGRKLTWLFNLASVEVKLHYLDKVYQVTMSAHQLAILLCFETKDSLTLSYIEKATGLSDELLSRNARALVDSGILIMPKKEMNEVNEVALNFTLTSKRLRFKVLVPQLQRHVSEVLQVHDVAHLHIPFISLASLYNDVLNLIVSD
;
A
#
# COMPACT_ATOMS: atom_id res chain seq x y z
N MET A 1 -1.09 10.38 15.94
CA MET A 1 -1.53 9.04 16.42
C MET A 1 -2.92 8.66 15.92
N LEU A 2 -3.96 9.49 16.06
CA LEU A 2 -5.31 9.15 15.59
C LEU A 2 -5.40 8.94 14.06
N ALA A 3 -4.78 9.82 13.26
CA ALA A 3 -4.77 9.71 11.80
C ALA A 3 -4.34 8.31 11.31
N ASN A 4 -3.20 7.83 11.79
CA ASN A 4 -2.68 6.51 11.42
C ASN A 4 -3.62 5.37 11.85
N ARG A 5 -4.28 5.48 13.01
CA ARG A 5 -5.22 4.46 13.49
C ARG A 5 -6.47 4.40 12.61
N LEU A 6 -7.00 5.55 12.21
CA LEU A 6 -8.14 5.65 11.31
C LEU A 6 -7.81 5.07 9.92
N ILE A 7 -6.65 5.47 9.36
CA ILE A 7 -6.15 4.99 8.07
C ILE A 7 -5.95 3.47 8.04
N THR A 8 -5.34 2.93 9.08
CA THR A 8 -5.05 1.49 9.15
C THR A 8 -6.24 0.65 9.65
N SER A 9 -7.40 1.29 9.86
CA SER A 9 -8.58 0.69 10.47
C SER A 9 -8.29 -0.06 11.78
N ALA A 10 -7.31 0.43 12.55
CA ALA A 10 -6.90 -0.13 13.84
C ALA A 10 -7.70 0.44 15.03
N SER A 11 -8.82 1.09 14.76
CA SER A 11 -9.72 1.63 15.78
C SER A 11 -10.47 0.49 16.48
N LEU A 12 -10.41 0.47 17.82
CA LEU A 12 -11.04 -0.57 18.65
C LEU A 12 -12.56 -0.36 18.79
N SER A 13 -13.00 0.91 18.80
CA SER A 13 -14.42 1.29 18.87
C SER A 13 -14.58 2.68 18.27
N LYS A 14 -15.43 2.78 17.23
CA LYS A 14 -15.78 4.08 16.63
C LYS A 14 -16.52 4.96 17.63
N ASP A 15 -17.49 4.40 18.35
CA ASP A 15 -18.30 5.12 19.35
C ASP A 15 -17.46 5.69 20.50
N ALA A 16 -16.46 4.93 20.96
CA ALA A 16 -15.56 5.39 22.02
C ALA A 16 -14.70 6.57 21.56
N GLU A 17 -14.22 6.53 20.31
CA GLU A 17 -13.41 7.61 19.73
C GLU A 17 -14.26 8.85 19.42
N GLU A 18 -15.50 8.67 18.96
CA GLU A 18 -16.46 9.77 18.77
C GLU A 18 -16.83 10.43 20.11
N SER A 19 -17.09 9.63 21.15
CA SER A 19 -17.32 10.13 22.51
C SER A 19 -16.10 10.89 23.05
N MET A 20 -14.88 10.40 22.79
CA MET A 20 -13.64 11.08 23.15
C MET A 20 -13.53 12.46 22.48
N ILE A 21 -13.82 12.55 21.18
CA ILE A 21 -13.79 13.83 20.44
C ILE A 21 -14.86 14.78 20.98
N SER A 22 -16.06 14.29 21.28
CA SER A 22 -17.15 15.09 21.85
C SER A 22 -16.76 15.70 23.20
N LYS A 23 -16.17 14.90 24.09
CA LYS A 23 -15.65 15.39 25.38
C LYS A 23 -14.53 16.41 25.22
N LEU A 24 -13.62 16.19 24.26
CA LEU A 24 -12.53 17.11 23.98
C LEU A 24 -13.04 18.44 23.41
N LYS A 25 -14.10 18.40 22.60
CA LYS A 25 -14.78 19.59 22.07
C LYS A 25 -15.42 20.41 23.19
N GLN A 26 -16.01 19.75 24.19
CA GLN A 26 -16.57 20.41 25.36
C GLN A 26 -15.49 21.06 26.24
N ALA A 27 -14.35 20.40 26.43
CA ALA A 27 -13.28 20.86 27.31
C ALA A 27 -12.39 21.95 26.68
N CYS A 28 -12.04 21.80 25.39
CA CYS A 28 -11.03 22.62 24.71
C CYS A 28 -11.61 23.51 23.60
N GLY A 29 -12.92 23.41 23.33
CA GLY A 29 -13.60 24.18 22.29
C GLY A 29 -13.55 23.55 20.90
N PHE A 30 -14.31 24.15 19.99
CA PHE A 30 -14.53 23.65 18.63
C PHE A 30 -13.27 23.70 17.75
N GLU A 31 -12.53 24.81 17.77
CA GLU A 31 -11.37 25.03 16.91
C GLU A 31 -10.31 23.92 17.06
N PHE A 32 -10.11 23.43 18.30
CA PHE A 32 -9.14 22.38 18.61
C PHE A 32 -9.54 20.99 18.08
N THR A 33 -10.85 20.74 17.97
CA THR A 33 -11.40 19.43 17.57
C THR A 33 -11.93 19.40 16.14
N SER A 34 -11.95 20.54 15.46
CA SER A 34 -12.43 20.71 14.08
C SER A 34 -11.81 19.71 13.12
N LYS A 35 -10.46 19.60 13.09
CA LYS A 35 -9.73 18.66 12.23
C LYS A 35 -10.01 17.21 12.58
N LEU A 36 -10.02 16.86 13.88
CA LEU A 36 -10.29 15.49 14.33
C LEU A 36 -11.70 15.03 13.93
N SER A 37 -12.68 15.92 14.09
CA SER A 37 -14.08 15.67 13.69
C SER A 37 -14.17 15.45 12.18
N ARG A 38 -13.50 16.30 11.40
CA ARG A 38 -13.48 16.20 9.94
C ARG A 38 -12.83 14.91 9.45
N MET A 39 -11.73 14.48 10.08
CA MET A 39 -11.10 13.19 9.78
C MET A 39 -12.05 12.02 10.02
N PHE A 40 -12.87 12.05 11.08
CA PHE A 40 -13.88 11.03 11.33
C PHE A 40 -14.97 11.01 10.26
N THR A 41 -15.46 12.19 9.89
CA THR A 41 -16.46 12.34 8.82
C THR A 41 -15.91 11.84 7.48
N ASP A 42 -14.67 12.18 7.13
CA ASP A 42 -14.00 11.74 5.90
C ASP A 42 -13.94 10.20 5.81
N VAL A 43 -13.57 9.52 6.91
CA VAL A 43 -13.55 8.04 6.95
C VAL A 43 -14.95 7.46 6.73
N GLY A 44 -15.97 8.01 7.40
CA GLY A 44 -17.36 7.55 7.25
C GLY A 44 -17.87 7.70 5.81
N LEU A 45 -17.70 8.90 5.23
CA LEU A 45 -18.11 9.20 3.87
C LEU A 45 -17.35 8.36 2.84
N SER A 46 -16.08 8.07 3.09
CA SER A 46 -15.26 7.23 2.22
C SER A 46 -15.76 5.80 2.13
N HIS A 47 -16.18 5.20 3.25
CA HIS A 47 -16.76 3.86 3.26
C HIS A 47 -18.09 3.84 2.49
N GLU A 48 -18.98 4.79 2.74
CA GLU A 48 -20.26 4.89 2.01
C GLU A 48 -20.05 5.08 0.50
N LEU A 49 -19.07 5.90 0.11
CA LEU A 49 -18.72 6.11 -1.28
C LEU A 49 -18.16 4.84 -1.94
N THR A 50 -17.32 4.09 -1.21
CA THR A 50 -16.80 2.79 -1.65
C THR A 50 -17.94 1.80 -1.88
N ASP A 51 -18.89 1.69 -0.94
CA ASP A 51 -20.03 0.77 -1.07
C ASP A 51 -20.91 1.11 -2.28
N LYS A 52 -21.12 2.41 -2.53
CA LYS A 52 -21.82 2.90 -3.73
C LYS A 52 -21.06 2.57 -5.01
N PHE A 53 -19.73 2.73 -5.01
CA PHE A 53 -18.88 2.38 -6.14
C PHE A 53 -18.94 0.88 -6.47
N ILE A 54 -18.81 0.02 -5.46
CA ILE A 54 -18.91 -1.45 -5.64
C ILE A 54 -20.29 -1.82 -6.19
N SER A 55 -21.36 -1.23 -5.66
CA SER A 55 -22.73 -1.45 -6.14
C SER A 55 -22.92 -0.98 -7.59
N HIS A 56 -22.33 0.16 -7.96
CA HIS A 56 -22.34 0.68 -9.33
C HIS A 56 -21.58 -0.24 -10.30
N CYS A 57 -20.41 -0.76 -9.89
CA CYS A 57 -19.66 -1.72 -10.69
C CYS A 57 -20.45 -3.02 -10.93
N ALA A 58 -21.13 -3.53 -9.89
CA ALA A 58 -21.99 -4.70 -10.00
C ALA A 58 -23.18 -4.47 -10.96
N ALA A 59 -23.83 -3.31 -10.86
CA ALA A 59 -24.96 -2.95 -11.72
C ALA A 59 -24.55 -2.73 -13.19
N SER A 60 -23.34 -2.20 -13.41
CA SER A 60 -22.81 -1.90 -14.75
C SER A 60 -22.08 -3.08 -15.40
N ASN A 61 -22.08 -4.26 -14.77
CA ASN A 61 -21.31 -5.45 -15.19
C ASN A 61 -19.81 -5.16 -15.42
N VAL A 62 -19.24 -4.24 -14.64
CA VAL A 62 -17.81 -3.93 -14.67
C VAL A 62 -17.08 -4.92 -13.77
N THR A 63 -16.32 -5.84 -14.37
CA THR A 63 -15.46 -6.76 -13.62
C THR A 63 -14.17 -6.06 -13.23
N LEU A 64 -13.99 -5.79 -11.93
CA LEU A 64 -12.73 -5.29 -11.39
C LEU A 64 -11.74 -6.45 -11.22
N ASN A 65 -10.50 -6.24 -11.66
CA ASN A 65 -9.42 -7.23 -11.46
C ASN A 65 -9.05 -7.39 -9.98
N VAL A 66 -9.22 -6.33 -9.20
CA VAL A 66 -8.92 -6.27 -7.75
C VAL A 66 -10.04 -5.52 -7.06
N GLN A 67 -10.56 -6.07 -5.96
CA GLN A 67 -11.56 -5.39 -5.13
C GLN A 67 -10.87 -4.25 -4.39
N MET A 68 -11.49 -3.07 -4.40
CA MET A 68 -10.87 -1.87 -3.84
C MET A 68 -11.78 -1.21 -2.81
N THR A 69 -11.19 -0.83 -1.70
CA THR A 69 -11.74 0.06 -0.69
C THR A 69 -10.97 1.38 -0.76
N VAL A 70 -11.66 2.49 -0.95
CA VAL A 70 -11.00 3.79 -1.11
C VAL A 70 -11.30 4.70 0.06
N LEU A 71 -10.25 5.25 0.67
CA LEU A 71 -10.32 6.31 1.65
C LEU A 71 -10.03 7.65 0.98
N ILE A 72 -11.03 8.52 0.89
CA ILE A 72 -10.90 9.89 0.39
C ILE A 72 -10.76 10.85 1.55
N LEU A 73 -9.62 11.53 1.61
CA LEU A 73 -9.21 12.34 2.73
C LEU A 73 -8.96 13.78 2.27
N GLN A 74 -9.50 14.77 2.99
CA GLN A 74 -9.30 16.18 2.62
C GLN A 74 -7.90 16.66 3.03
N ALA A 75 -7.12 17.21 2.09
CA ALA A 75 -5.72 17.61 2.34
C ALA A 75 -5.53 18.56 3.55
N GLY A 76 -6.54 19.37 3.89
CA GLY A 76 -6.47 20.33 5.00
C GLY A 76 -6.76 19.76 6.40
N ALA A 77 -7.36 18.58 6.51
CA ALA A 77 -7.75 17.98 7.78
C ALA A 77 -6.74 16.94 8.29
N TRP A 78 -5.97 16.34 7.39
CA TRP A 78 -5.10 15.22 7.70
C TRP A 78 -3.62 15.62 7.69
N PRO A 79 -2.80 15.12 8.63
CA PRO A 79 -1.36 15.35 8.64
C PRO A 79 -0.65 14.40 7.65
N LEU A 80 -1.04 14.45 6.38
CA LEU A 80 -0.49 13.59 5.33
C LEU A 80 0.50 14.39 4.48
N SER A 81 1.71 13.86 4.35
CA SER A 81 2.66 14.38 3.37
C SER A 81 2.24 13.89 1.99
N ALA A 82 1.98 14.82 1.08
CA ALA A 82 1.83 14.48 -0.32
C ALA A 82 3.11 13.77 -0.80
N PRO A 83 3.02 12.82 -1.74
CA PRO A 83 4.20 12.24 -2.36
C PRO A 83 4.87 13.38 -3.14
N ASN A 84 6.03 13.83 -2.63
CA ASN A 84 7.01 14.67 -3.32
C ASN A 84 6.86 16.20 -3.22
N SER A 85 6.74 16.75 -2.02
CA SER A 85 7.26 18.10 -1.74
C SER A 85 8.75 18.04 -1.35
N THR A 86 9.60 17.49 -2.22
CA THR A 86 11.01 17.85 -2.22
C THR A 86 11.18 18.90 -3.33
N PRO A 87 11.57 20.15 -3.01
CA PRO A 87 11.84 21.13 -4.04
C PRO A 87 13.06 20.66 -4.83
N VAL A 88 12.84 20.23 -6.08
CA VAL A 88 13.92 20.22 -7.06
C VAL A 88 14.22 21.68 -7.37
N SER A 89 15.15 22.27 -6.61
CA SER A 89 15.88 23.44 -7.09
C SER A 89 16.66 23.01 -8.32
N GLY A 90 16.15 23.32 -9.51
CA GLY A 90 16.90 23.14 -10.74
C GLY A 90 16.06 23.06 -12.01
N ILE A 91 16.01 24.20 -12.71
CA ILE A 91 15.95 24.35 -14.18
C ILE A 91 14.55 24.32 -14.82
N ASP A 92 14.05 25.54 -15.03
CA ASP A 92 13.43 26.10 -16.23
C ASP A 92 12.42 25.30 -17.06
N GLY A 93 11.25 25.92 -17.25
CA GLY A 93 10.64 25.99 -18.58
C GLY A 93 9.48 25.05 -18.86
N LYS A 94 8.28 25.47 -18.43
CA LYS A 94 7.07 25.62 -19.26
C LYS A 94 6.83 24.52 -20.31
N ASP A 95 6.04 23.51 -19.94
CA ASP A 95 4.99 22.94 -20.81
C ASP A 95 3.92 22.24 -19.95
N SER A 96 2.71 22.79 -20.01
CA SER A 96 1.52 22.34 -19.31
C SER A 96 0.73 21.36 -20.18
N THR A 97 1.02 20.05 -20.06
CA THR A 97 0.10 19.03 -20.57
C THR A 97 0.18 17.78 -19.68
N ALA A 98 -0.96 17.43 -19.06
CA ALA A 98 -1.17 16.28 -18.17
C ALA A 98 -0.13 16.10 -17.06
N ALA A 99 -0.37 16.74 -15.90
CA ALA A 99 0.39 16.51 -14.68
C ALA A 99 0.17 15.07 -14.15
N VAL A 100 0.87 14.12 -14.76
CA VAL A 100 1.15 12.80 -14.20
C VAL A 100 2.03 13.04 -12.99
N GLN A 101 1.52 12.68 -11.81
CA GLN A 101 2.24 12.75 -10.56
C GLN A 101 3.48 11.86 -10.67
N VAL A 102 4.67 12.47 -10.75
CA VAL A 102 5.95 11.74 -10.74
C VAL A 102 6.20 11.28 -9.31
N THR A 103 5.46 10.28 -8.85
CA THR A 103 5.96 9.39 -7.80
C THR A 103 7.05 8.56 -8.45
N GLY A 104 8.24 8.44 -7.84
CA GLY A 104 9.22 7.46 -8.31
C GLY A 104 8.58 6.07 -8.46
N PHE A 105 7.57 5.77 -7.65
CA PHE A 105 6.80 4.54 -7.73
C PHE A 105 6.04 4.35 -9.06
N VAL A 106 6.35 3.25 -9.74
CA VAL A 106 5.60 2.69 -10.86
C VAL A 106 4.46 1.83 -10.32
N VAL A 107 3.23 2.28 -10.53
CA VAL A 107 2.03 1.55 -10.07
C VAL A 107 1.91 0.22 -10.84
N PRO A 108 1.75 -0.93 -10.15
CA PRO A 108 1.57 -2.21 -10.81
C PRO A 108 0.37 -2.22 -11.76
N ARG A 109 0.57 -2.77 -12.96
CA ARG A 109 -0.43 -2.79 -14.05
C ARG A 109 -1.76 -3.40 -13.64
N ILE A 110 -1.74 -4.37 -12.72
CA ILE A 110 -2.95 -5.03 -12.21
C ILE A 110 -3.88 -4.08 -11.43
N LEU A 111 -3.35 -3.00 -10.86
CA LEU A 111 -4.12 -2.02 -10.09
C LEU A 111 -4.70 -0.90 -10.97
N LEU A 112 -4.07 -0.62 -12.13
CA LEU A 112 -4.45 0.50 -13.00
C LEU A 112 -5.92 0.48 -13.43
N PRO A 113 -6.50 -0.67 -13.88
CA PRO A 113 -7.90 -0.68 -14.30
C PRO A 113 -8.84 -0.27 -13.16
N SER A 114 -8.63 -0.77 -11.94
CA SER A 114 -9.49 -0.42 -10.81
C SER A 114 -9.33 1.05 -10.41
N ILE A 115 -8.11 1.59 -10.48
CA ILE A 115 -7.83 3.01 -10.22
C ILE A 115 -8.57 3.90 -11.23
N GLU A 116 -8.41 3.63 -12.52
CA GLU A 116 -9.05 4.43 -13.57
C GLU A 116 -10.58 4.38 -13.51
N HIS A 117 -11.17 3.22 -13.21
CA HIS A 117 -12.61 3.10 -13.04
C HIS A 117 -13.11 3.93 -11.86
N PHE A 118 -12.38 3.91 -10.75
CA PHE A 118 -12.71 4.73 -9.59
C PHE A 118 -12.58 6.22 -9.90
N GLU A 119 -11.52 6.65 -10.58
CA GLU A 119 -11.33 8.06 -10.97
C GLU A 119 -12.48 8.55 -11.85
N ARG A 120 -12.90 7.77 -12.86
CA ARG A 120 -14.03 8.12 -13.73
C ARG A 120 -15.33 8.23 -12.94
N TYR A 121 -15.60 7.27 -12.05
CA TYR A 121 -16.78 7.28 -11.18
C TYR A 121 -16.79 8.51 -10.26
N TYR A 122 -15.63 8.84 -9.68
CA TYR A 122 -15.49 9.98 -8.78
C TYR A 122 -15.67 11.31 -9.51
N GLN A 123 -15.02 11.49 -10.66
CA GLN A 123 -15.11 12.71 -11.47
C GLN A 123 -16.54 12.98 -11.95
N ALA A 124 -17.31 11.94 -12.27
CA ALA A 124 -18.70 12.07 -12.67
C ALA A 124 -19.59 12.67 -11.56
N SER A 125 -19.29 12.35 -10.29
CA SER A 125 -20.06 12.80 -9.13
C SER A 125 -19.50 14.08 -8.48
N HIS A 126 -18.20 14.34 -8.65
CA HIS A 126 -17.47 15.42 -7.99
C HIS A 126 -16.67 16.25 -8.99
N ASN A 127 -17.36 17.12 -9.73
CA ASN A 127 -16.73 18.00 -10.72
C ASN A 127 -15.82 19.05 -10.04
N GLY A 128 -14.68 19.34 -10.66
CA GLY A 128 -13.70 20.33 -10.18
C GLY A 128 -12.73 19.83 -9.11
N ARG A 129 -12.75 18.53 -8.78
CA ARG A 129 -11.87 17.91 -7.78
C ARG A 129 -10.78 17.08 -8.43
N LYS A 130 -9.56 17.10 -7.86
CA LYS A 130 -8.41 16.34 -8.38
C LYS A 130 -7.90 15.38 -7.32
N LEU A 131 -8.02 14.09 -7.60
CA LEU A 131 -7.53 13.03 -6.74
C LEU A 131 -5.99 12.94 -6.79
N THR A 132 -5.39 12.70 -5.62
CA THR A 132 -3.96 12.39 -5.46
C THR A 132 -3.81 11.07 -4.72
N TRP A 133 -3.25 10.05 -5.37
CA TRP A 133 -3.11 8.73 -4.77
C TRP A 133 -1.90 8.66 -3.81
N LEU A 134 -2.11 8.13 -2.62
CA LEU A 134 -1.11 7.97 -1.56
C LEU A 134 -0.72 6.49 -1.41
N PHE A 135 0.02 5.95 -2.39
CA PHE A 135 0.43 4.53 -2.41
C PHE A 135 1.34 4.14 -1.23
N ASN A 136 2.04 5.10 -0.63
CA ASN A 136 2.85 4.90 0.57
C ASN A 136 2.02 4.49 1.80
N LEU A 137 0.72 4.80 1.81
CA LEU A 137 -0.21 4.43 2.88
C LEU A 137 -1.16 3.29 2.47
N ALA A 138 -1.11 2.89 1.19
CA ALA A 138 -1.95 1.83 0.66
C ALA A 138 -1.52 0.45 1.18
N SER A 139 -2.51 -0.38 1.47
CA SER A 139 -2.30 -1.77 1.89
C SER A 139 -3.09 -2.72 1.01
N VAL A 140 -2.49 -3.87 0.70
CA VAL A 140 -3.09 -4.92 -0.14
C VAL A 140 -3.08 -6.23 0.63
N GLU A 141 -4.18 -6.97 0.57
CA GLU A 141 -4.20 -8.39 0.94
C GLU A 141 -3.86 -9.23 -0.30
N VAL A 142 -2.95 -10.19 -0.18
CA VAL A 142 -2.49 -11.03 -1.30
C VAL A 142 -2.55 -12.48 -0.89
N LYS A 143 -3.12 -13.33 -1.74
CA LYS A 143 -3.05 -14.79 -1.58
C LYS A 143 -1.84 -15.37 -2.32
N LEU A 144 -0.93 -15.99 -1.57
CA LEU A 144 0.22 -16.69 -2.13
C LEU A 144 -0.16 -18.13 -2.48
N HIS A 145 -0.22 -18.43 -3.78
CA HIS A 145 -0.62 -19.75 -4.30
C HIS A 145 0.55 -20.68 -4.66
N TYR A 146 1.78 -20.16 -4.68
CA TYR A 146 2.97 -20.91 -5.08
C TYR A 146 3.58 -21.77 -3.95
N LEU A 147 2.96 -21.76 -2.77
CA LEU A 147 3.40 -22.48 -1.57
C LEU A 147 2.50 -23.68 -1.30
N ASP A 148 2.97 -24.61 -0.45
CA ASP A 148 2.23 -25.81 -0.03
C ASP A 148 0.87 -25.49 0.62
N LYS A 149 0.74 -24.28 1.19
CA LYS A 149 -0.51 -23.75 1.74
C LYS A 149 -0.79 -22.38 1.16
N VAL A 150 -2.07 -22.04 1.02
CA VAL A 150 -2.48 -20.69 0.62
C VAL A 150 -2.33 -19.76 1.81
N TYR A 151 -1.32 -18.88 1.75
CA TYR A 151 -1.10 -17.85 2.75
C TYR A 151 -1.78 -16.54 2.33
N GLN A 152 -2.46 -15.90 3.27
CA GLN A 152 -3.06 -14.57 3.11
C GLN A 152 -2.15 -13.54 3.76
N VAL A 153 -1.53 -12.71 2.93
CA VAL A 153 -0.52 -11.75 3.38
C VAL A 153 -1.02 -10.34 3.16
N THR A 154 -1.11 -9.56 4.23
CA THR A 154 -1.33 -8.12 4.10
C THR A 154 0.01 -7.41 3.98
N MET A 155 0.22 -6.64 2.92
CA MET A 155 1.47 -5.93 2.64
C MET A 155 1.21 -4.51 2.10
N SER A 156 2.24 -3.68 2.01
CA SER A 156 2.14 -2.35 1.38
C SER A 156 2.05 -2.46 -0.15
N ALA A 157 1.54 -1.41 -0.82
CA ALA A 157 1.55 -1.36 -2.28
C ALA A 157 2.97 -1.45 -2.87
N HIS A 158 3.97 -0.89 -2.17
CA HIS A 158 5.38 -1.01 -2.56
C HIS A 158 5.89 -2.47 -2.48
N GLN A 159 5.53 -3.19 -1.41
CA GLN A 159 5.86 -4.61 -1.26
C GLN A 159 5.20 -5.47 -2.34
N LEU A 160 3.93 -5.18 -2.66
CA LEU A 160 3.25 -5.85 -3.77
C LEU A 160 3.98 -5.63 -5.09
N ALA A 161 4.41 -4.40 -5.39
CA ALA A 161 5.14 -4.11 -6.62
C ALA A 161 6.45 -4.89 -6.73
N ILE A 162 7.18 -5.03 -5.62
CA ILE A 162 8.38 -5.89 -5.55
C ILE A 162 8.00 -7.34 -5.82
N LEU A 163 6.96 -7.87 -5.17
CA LEU A 163 6.54 -9.27 -5.32
C LEU A 163 6.09 -9.60 -6.75
N LEU A 164 5.39 -8.68 -7.40
CA LEU A 164 4.95 -8.84 -8.79
C LEU A 164 6.11 -8.89 -9.79
N CYS A 165 7.29 -8.38 -9.45
CA CYS A 165 8.47 -8.54 -10.31
C CYS A 165 8.86 -10.02 -10.49
N PHE A 166 8.58 -10.84 -9.48
CA PHE A 166 8.94 -12.26 -9.49
C PHE A 166 8.01 -13.11 -10.34
N GLU A 167 6.89 -12.58 -10.86
CA GLU A 167 5.90 -13.35 -11.64
C GLU A 167 6.51 -14.13 -12.82
N THR A 168 7.59 -13.62 -13.39
CA THR A 168 8.29 -14.23 -14.54
C THR A 168 9.62 -14.90 -14.18
N LYS A 169 10.20 -14.58 -13.02
CA LYS A 169 11.56 -15.01 -12.62
C LYS A 169 11.64 -15.20 -11.12
N ASP A 170 12.21 -16.33 -10.71
CA ASP A 170 12.33 -16.70 -9.30
C ASP A 170 13.45 -15.97 -8.56
N SER A 171 14.44 -15.43 -9.28
CA SER A 171 15.57 -14.67 -8.75
C SER A 171 15.81 -13.41 -9.57
N LEU A 172 16.00 -12.28 -8.89
CA LEU A 172 16.16 -10.96 -9.48
C LEU A 172 17.20 -10.14 -8.70
N THR A 173 17.94 -9.28 -9.39
CA THR A 173 18.83 -8.32 -8.75
C THR A 173 18.04 -7.12 -8.23
N LEU A 174 18.50 -6.52 -7.13
CA LEU A 174 17.89 -5.31 -6.57
C LEU A 174 17.84 -4.16 -7.59
N SER A 175 18.90 -3.97 -8.39
CA SER A 175 18.92 -2.96 -9.47
C SER A 175 17.82 -3.15 -10.51
N TYR A 176 17.45 -4.40 -10.83
CA TYR A 176 16.33 -4.66 -11.74
C TYR A 176 14.99 -4.29 -11.10
N ILE A 177 14.79 -4.66 -9.83
CA ILE A 177 13.57 -4.35 -9.08
C ILE A 177 13.41 -2.83 -8.90
N GLU A 178 14.49 -2.11 -8.63
CA GLU A 178 14.51 -0.65 -8.55
C GLU A 178 13.99 -0.02 -9.85
N LYS A 179 14.52 -0.45 -11.00
CA LYS A 179 14.07 0.06 -12.31
C LYS A 179 12.62 -0.33 -12.64
N ALA A 180 12.20 -1.53 -12.26
CA ALA A 180 10.85 -2.03 -12.53
C ALA A 180 9.78 -1.34 -11.66
N THR A 181 10.10 -1.05 -10.40
CA THR A 181 9.17 -0.46 -9.42
C THR A 181 9.33 1.04 -9.25
N GLY A 182 10.46 1.61 -9.71
CA GLY A 182 10.85 3.00 -9.58
C GLY A 182 11.01 3.50 -8.13
N LEU A 183 11.05 2.58 -7.16
CA LEU A 183 11.29 2.90 -5.76
C LEU A 183 12.69 3.49 -5.57
N SER A 184 12.84 4.46 -4.66
CA SER A 184 14.18 4.90 -4.24
C SER A 184 14.89 3.78 -3.48
N ASP A 185 16.22 3.76 -3.54
CA ASP A 185 17.04 2.73 -2.87
C ASP A 185 16.69 2.56 -1.38
N GLU A 186 16.53 3.66 -0.63
CA GLU A 186 16.13 3.60 0.78
C GLU A 186 14.78 2.89 1.00
N LEU A 187 13.80 3.16 0.12
CA LEU A 187 12.46 2.59 0.23
C LEU A 187 12.48 1.13 -0.23
N LEU A 188 13.18 0.83 -1.32
CA LEU A 188 13.36 -0.51 -1.84
C LEU A 188 14.02 -1.40 -0.79
N SER A 189 15.18 -1.00 -0.27
CA SER A 189 15.93 -1.72 0.76
C SER A 189 15.07 -2.00 1.99
N ARG A 190 14.28 -1.02 2.45
CA ARG A 190 13.39 -1.21 3.61
C ARG A 190 12.26 -2.19 3.33
N ASN A 191 11.58 -2.08 2.18
CA ASN A 191 10.46 -2.96 1.83
C ASN A 191 10.94 -4.37 1.50
N ALA A 192 12.06 -4.51 0.79
CA ALA A 192 12.71 -5.79 0.49
C ALA A 192 13.16 -6.48 1.77
N ARG A 193 13.77 -5.75 2.72
CA ARG A 193 14.17 -6.33 4.01
C ARG A 193 12.98 -6.87 4.79
N ALA A 194 11.87 -6.13 4.84
CA ALA A 194 10.65 -6.59 5.49
C ALA A 194 10.10 -7.88 4.84
N LEU A 195 10.20 -8.02 3.50
CA LEU A 195 9.82 -9.24 2.80
C LEU A 195 10.75 -10.41 3.12
N VAL A 196 12.05 -10.16 3.28
CA VAL A 196 13.03 -11.17 3.69
C VAL A 196 12.83 -11.60 5.15
N ASP A 197 12.63 -10.64 6.05
CA ASP A 197 12.36 -10.91 7.47
C ASP A 197 11.04 -11.69 7.65
N SER A 198 10.06 -11.49 6.75
CA SER A 198 8.83 -12.28 6.71
C SER A 198 9.00 -13.68 6.12
N GLY A 199 10.16 -13.97 5.54
CA GLY A 199 10.48 -15.23 4.89
C GLY A 199 9.88 -15.40 3.49
N ILE A 200 9.23 -14.37 2.92
CA ILE A 200 8.67 -14.43 1.55
C ILE A 200 9.80 -14.40 0.51
N LEU A 201 10.83 -13.60 0.77
CA LEU A 201 12.04 -13.52 -0.04
C LEU A 201 13.22 -14.12 0.72
N ILE A 202 14.17 -14.69 -0.01
CA ILE A 202 15.46 -15.15 0.51
C ILE A 202 16.55 -14.27 -0.08
N MET A 203 17.48 -13.84 0.76
CA MET A 203 18.73 -13.25 0.33
C MET A 203 19.90 -14.19 0.69
N PRO A 204 20.71 -14.62 -0.28
CA PRO A 204 21.86 -15.49 -0.03
C PRO A 204 23.00 -14.75 0.71
N LYS A 205 23.01 -13.41 0.69
CA LYS A 205 23.99 -12.57 1.39
C LYS A 205 23.31 -11.69 2.44
N LYS A 206 23.98 -11.53 3.59
CA LYS A 206 23.44 -10.88 4.80
C LYS A 206 23.35 -9.34 4.71
N GLU A 207 24.04 -8.74 3.75
CA GLU A 207 24.05 -7.30 3.48
C GLU A 207 23.18 -7.00 2.25
N MET A 208 22.60 -5.80 2.15
CA MET A 208 21.75 -5.38 1.03
C MET A 208 22.59 -4.46 0.13
N ASN A 209 23.16 -5.02 -0.94
CA ASN A 209 23.95 -4.28 -1.92
C ASN A 209 23.27 -4.42 -3.29
N GLU A 210 23.42 -3.43 -4.19
CA GLU A 210 22.77 -3.37 -5.51
C GLU A 210 22.96 -4.63 -6.39
N VAL A 211 24.05 -5.37 -6.15
CA VAL A 211 24.45 -6.58 -6.88
C VAL A 211 23.84 -7.86 -6.26
N ASN A 212 23.20 -7.77 -5.10
CA ASN A 212 22.65 -8.95 -4.45
C ASN A 212 21.39 -9.42 -5.17
N GLU A 213 21.41 -10.71 -5.51
CA GLU A 213 20.25 -11.42 -5.99
C GLU A 213 19.32 -11.70 -4.81
N VAL A 214 18.05 -11.42 -5.02
CA VAL A 214 16.96 -11.78 -4.12
C VAL A 214 16.14 -12.85 -4.83
N ALA A 215 15.81 -13.92 -4.12
CA ALA A 215 15.03 -15.01 -4.65
C ALA A 215 13.72 -15.19 -3.90
N LEU A 216 12.72 -15.76 -4.56
CA LEU A 216 11.45 -16.12 -3.94
C LEU A 216 11.61 -17.36 -3.05
N ASN A 217 11.05 -17.33 -1.84
CA ASN A 217 11.08 -18.48 -0.95
C ASN A 217 9.96 -19.47 -1.25
N PHE A 218 10.26 -20.60 -1.87
CA PHE A 218 9.29 -21.69 -2.10
C PHE A 218 9.06 -22.59 -0.89
N THR A 219 9.84 -22.46 0.18
CA THR A 219 9.80 -23.31 1.37
C THR A 219 9.20 -22.62 2.60
N LEU A 220 8.54 -21.47 2.41
CA LEU A 220 7.98 -20.69 3.50
C LEU A 220 7.01 -21.51 4.35
N THR A 221 7.40 -21.73 5.61
CA THR A 221 6.56 -22.38 6.61
C THR A 221 6.26 -21.39 7.73
N SER A 222 5.02 -20.90 7.77
CA SER A 222 4.55 -20.02 8.85
C SER A 222 3.52 -20.74 9.71
N LYS A 223 3.58 -20.51 11.03
CA LYS A 223 2.55 -20.99 11.98
C LYS A 223 1.18 -20.36 11.72
N ARG A 224 1.14 -19.21 11.06
CA ARG A 224 -0.10 -18.46 10.76
C ARG A 224 -0.34 -18.43 9.25
N LEU A 225 -1.53 -18.86 8.83
CA LEU A 225 -1.97 -18.78 7.44
C LEU A 225 -2.27 -17.34 7.00
N ARG A 226 -2.62 -16.47 7.96
CA ARG A 226 -2.84 -15.04 7.72
C ARG A 226 -1.85 -14.22 8.56
N PHE A 227 -1.08 -13.35 7.90
CA PHE A 227 -0.14 -12.47 8.59
C PHE A 227 0.07 -11.16 7.82
N LYS A 228 0.61 -10.15 8.50
CA LYS A 228 0.89 -8.84 7.93
C LYS A 228 2.39 -8.62 7.87
N VAL A 229 2.90 -8.24 6.70
CA VAL A 229 4.28 -7.79 6.55
C VAL A 229 4.32 -6.32 6.90
N LEU A 230 4.91 -6.01 8.04
CA LEU A 230 5.07 -4.64 8.49
C LEU A 230 6.42 -4.12 8.00
N VAL A 231 6.38 -3.02 7.26
CA VAL A 231 7.59 -2.25 6.99
C VAL A 231 8.02 -1.60 8.31
N PRO A 232 9.24 -1.84 8.81
CA PRO A 232 9.74 -1.17 10.00
C PRO A 232 9.59 0.34 9.82
N GLN A 233 8.70 0.95 10.59
CA GLN A 233 8.64 2.41 10.66
C GLN A 233 9.92 2.87 11.35
N LEU A 234 10.48 4.01 10.94
CA LEU A 234 11.65 4.59 11.61
C LEU A 234 11.24 5.06 13.02
N GLN A 235 11.12 4.13 13.96
CA GLN A 235 11.29 4.39 15.38
C GLN A 235 12.79 4.37 15.65
N ARG A 236 13.31 5.44 16.26
CA ARG A 236 14.64 5.41 16.85
C ARG A 236 14.71 4.24 17.85
N HIS A 237 15.50 3.21 17.53
CA HIS A 237 15.99 2.08 18.35
C HIS A 237 14.92 1.05 18.85
N VAL A 238 15.14 -0.27 18.97
CA VAL A 238 16.29 -1.21 18.93
C VAL A 238 15.85 -2.53 18.26
N SER A 239 16.78 -3.19 17.58
CA SER A 239 16.70 -4.48 16.88
C SER A 239 16.38 -5.69 17.77
N GLU A 240 15.66 -6.68 17.22
CA GLU A 240 15.78 -8.08 17.64
C GLU A 240 15.70 -8.99 16.41
N VAL A 241 16.68 -9.90 16.29
CA VAL A 241 16.99 -10.70 15.09
C VAL A 241 16.34 -12.08 15.20
N LEU A 242 15.57 -12.50 14.19
CA LEU A 242 15.19 -13.91 14.01
C LEU A 242 16.02 -14.51 12.88
N GLN A 243 16.80 -15.55 13.21
CA GLN A 243 17.60 -16.33 12.27
C GLN A 243 16.72 -17.37 11.56
N VAL A 244 16.85 -17.53 10.25
CA VAL A 244 16.31 -18.69 9.51
C VAL A 244 17.38 -19.26 8.60
N HIS A 245 17.46 -20.60 8.60
CA HIS A 245 18.49 -21.46 8.02
C HIS A 245 18.46 -21.58 6.48
N ASP A 246 19.63 -21.92 5.93
CA ASP A 246 19.88 -22.31 4.53
C ASP A 246 18.94 -23.42 4.03
N VAL A 247 18.42 -23.28 2.79
CA VAL A 247 17.88 -24.41 2.02
C VAL A 247 18.30 -24.32 0.55
N ALA A 248 18.76 -25.47 0.05
CA ALA A 248 19.38 -25.70 -1.24
C ALA A 248 18.45 -25.56 -2.45
N HIS A 249 19.08 -25.24 -3.59
CA HIS A 249 18.49 -25.13 -4.92
C HIS A 249 17.85 -26.43 -5.41
N LEU A 250 16.60 -26.37 -5.85
CA LEU A 250 16.04 -27.30 -6.84
C LEU A 250 15.19 -26.50 -7.84
N HIS A 251 15.44 -26.75 -9.13
CA HIS A 251 14.76 -26.14 -10.27
C HIS A 251 13.48 -26.95 -10.63
N ILE A 252 12.64 -26.44 -11.56
CA ILE A 252 11.46 -27.05 -12.26
C ILE A 252 10.07 -26.56 -11.72
N PRO A 253 9.01 -26.34 -12.56
CA PRO A 253 8.78 -25.27 -13.53
C PRO A 253 7.53 -24.38 -13.23
N PHE A 254 7.43 -23.22 -13.89
CA PHE A 254 6.29 -22.29 -14.06
C PHE A 254 4.99 -22.53 -13.25
N ILE A 255 4.76 -21.68 -12.25
CA ILE A 255 3.47 -21.54 -11.55
C ILE A 255 3.12 -20.04 -11.50
N SER A 256 1.90 -19.69 -11.95
CA SER A 256 1.33 -18.35 -11.83
C SER A 256 1.38 -17.88 -10.37
N LEU A 257 2.16 -16.83 -10.11
CA LEU A 257 2.59 -16.47 -8.76
C LEU A 257 1.51 -15.80 -7.89
N ALA A 258 0.39 -15.39 -8.48
CA ALA A 258 -0.74 -14.83 -7.76
C ALA A 258 -2.04 -15.00 -8.56
N SER A 259 -2.99 -15.77 -8.02
CA SER A 259 -4.39 -15.62 -8.43
C SER A 259 -5.03 -14.59 -7.50
N LEU A 260 -5.16 -13.35 -8.00
CA LEU A 260 -5.73 -12.20 -7.27
C LEU A 260 -7.27 -12.22 -7.22
N TYR A 261 -7.88 -13.40 -7.26
CA TYR A 261 -9.33 -13.51 -7.16
C TYR A 261 -9.77 -13.28 -5.70
N ASN A 262 -10.48 -12.15 -5.48
CA ASN A 262 -11.07 -11.70 -4.20
C ASN A 262 -10.10 -11.12 -3.16
N ASP A 263 -9.21 -10.22 -3.55
CA ASP A 263 -8.32 -9.52 -2.61
C ASP A 263 -8.68 -8.03 -2.46
N VAL A 264 -8.70 -7.53 -1.22
CA VAL A 264 -9.10 -6.16 -0.84
C VAL A 264 -7.89 -5.24 -0.85
N LEU A 265 -7.95 -4.21 -1.68
CA LEU A 265 -6.97 -3.13 -1.76
C LEU A 265 -7.51 -1.90 -1.05
N ASN A 266 -6.89 -1.48 0.06
CA ASN A 266 -7.18 -0.19 0.67
C ASN A 266 -6.29 0.87 0.01
N LEU A 267 -6.86 1.68 -0.87
CA LEU A 267 -6.18 2.84 -1.42
C LEU A 267 -6.59 4.10 -0.66
N ILE A 268 -5.62 4.98 -0.47
CA ILE A 268 -5.85 6.29 0.14
C ILE A 268 -5.65 7.35 -0.92
N VAL A 269 -6.60 8.25 -0.98
CA VAL A 269 -6.65 9.34 -1.94
C VAL A 269 -6.82 10.63 -1.17
N SER A 270 -5.98 11.61 -1.48
CA SER A 270 -6.19 12.98 -1.04
C SER A 270 -7.01 13.73 -2.07
N ASP A 271 -8.01 14.46 -1.59
CA ASP A 271 -8.83 15.43 -2.32
C ASP A 271 -8.49 16.87 -1.89
#